data_AF-A0A8B6CZB8-F1
#
_entry.id   AF-A0A8B6CZB8-F1
#
_cell.length_a   1.000
_cell.length_b   1.000
_cell.length_c   1.000
_cell.angle_alpha   90.00
_cell.angle_beta   90.00
_cell.angle_gamma   90.00
#
_symmetry.space_group_name_H-M   'P 1'
#
loop_
_entity.id
_entity.type
_entity.pdbx_description
1 polymer ?
#
loop_
_entity_poly.entity_id
_entity_poly.type
_entity_poly.pdbx_seq_one_letter_code
_entity_poly.pdbx_strand_id
1 'polypeptide(L)'
;MKKLEQKYAPLQVVPVIEKIGTEQQVSIAGEGDLLTRERLCCGLSMFEVVLSRIREYIDDPLWKGQPPANGVMNIDECTEFHRLWSAIQFVFCIPVGDNEFTIEELYGEGLNWAGCALIVLLSQQRRFEALDFSYHILKVNRVDMKDENVKGIQLKKMVDRIRKFQILNNQIFAVLNKYLHTNDADSMPVEHVRCFQPPIHQSLATTI
;
A
#
# COMPACT_ATOMS: atom_id res chain seq x y z
N MET A 1 -38.90 15.57 -11.89
CA MET A 1 -37.91 15.14 -12.91
C MET A 1 -38.33 15.58 -14.31
N LYS A 2 -39.26 14.91 -15.01
CA LYS A 2 -39.63 15.25 -16.41
C LYS A 2 -40.04 16.72 -16.67
N LYS A 3 -40.85 17.33 -15.80
CA LYS A 3 -41.22 18.76 -15.93
C LYS A 3 -40.02 19.71 -15.80
N LEU A 4 -39.01 19.32 -15.02
CA LEU A 4 -37.80 20.11 -14.81
C LEU A 4 -36.82 19.95 -15.98
N GLU A 5 -36.71 18.73 -16.51
CA GLU A 5 -35.98 18.44 -17.74
C GLU A 5 -36.55 19.23 -18.93
N GLN A 6 -37.88 19.27 -19.09
CA GLN A 6 -38.53 20.10 -20.10
C GLN A 6 -38.23 21.60 -19.94
N LYS A 7 -38.17 22.10 -18.69
CA LYS A 7 -37.79 23.50 -18.41
C LYS A 7 -36.35 23.81 -18.85
N TYR A 8 -35.43 22.85 -18.72
CA TYR A 8 -34.02 23.02 -19.07
C TYR A 8 -33.65 22.50 -20.46
N ALA A 9 -34.60 21.93 -21.22
CA ALA A 9 -34.37 21.45 -22.58
C ALA A 9 -33.71 22.49 -23.51
N PRO A 10 -34.04 23.80 -23.45
CA PRO A 10 -33.36 24.81 -24.28
C PRO A 10 -31.86 25.00 -23.95
N LEU A 11 -31.38 24.50 -22.81
CA LEU A 11 -29.97 24.55 -22.41
C LEU A 11 -29.18 23.32 -22.87
N GLN A 12 -29.83 22.31 -23.44
CA GLN A 12 -29.15 21.12 -23.95
C GLN A 12 -28.48 21.46 -25.30
N VAL A 13 -27.17 21.76 -25.23
CA VAL A 13 -26.40 22.31 -26.35
C VAL A 13 -26.42 21.41 -27.58
N VAL A 14 -26.14 20.10 -27.43
CA VAL A 14 -26.09 19.17 -28.57
C VAL A 14 -27.45 19.02 -29.28
N PRO A 15 -28.57 18.70 -28.59
CA PRO A 15 -29.89 18.65 -29.23
C PRO A 15 -30.34 19.97 -29.89
N VAL A 16 -29.95 21.11 -29.33
CA VAL A 16 -30.25 22.41 -29.94
C VAL A 16 -29.47 22.58 -31.25
N ILE A 17 -28.17 22.31 -31.25
CA ILE A 17 -27.31 22.42 -32.44
C ILE A 17 -27.71 21.40 -33.51
N GLU A 18 -28.11 20.18 -33.16
CA GLU A 18 -28.65 19.19 -34.09
C GLU A 18 -29.90 19.70 -34.84
N LYS A 19 -30.70 20.55 -34.20
CA LYS A 19 -31.95 21.05 -34.79
C LYS A 19 -31.77 22.28 -35.68
N ILE A 20 -30.78 23.14 -35.38
CA ILE A 20 -30.64 24.47 -36.03
C ILE A 20 -29.26 24.72 -36.66
N GLY A 21 -28.30 23.85 -36.42
CA GLY A 21 -26.91 23.98 -36.87
C GLY A 21 -26.65 23.31 -38.22
N THR A 22 -25.47 23.60 -38.77
CA THR A 22 -24.90 22.91 -39.94
C THR A 22 -24.30 21.56 -39.55
N GLU A 23 -24.10 20.66 -40.52
CA GLU A 23 -23.45 19.36 -40.27
C GLU A 23 -22.08 19.50 -39.58
N GLN A 24 -21.29 20.50 -39.97
CA GLN A 24 -20.00 20.78 -39.33
C GLN A 24 -20.16 21.20 -37.87
N GLN A 25 -21.15 22.04 -37.55
CA GLN A 25 -21.42 22.47 -36.18
C GLN A 25 -21.92 21.32 -35.30
N VAL A 26 -22.74 20.43 -35.85
CA VAL A 26 -23.20 19.22 -35.16
C VAL A 26 -22.03 18.31 -34.81
N SER A 27 -21.13 18.07 -35.76
CA SER A 27 -19.93 17.25 -35.51
C SER A 27 -19.05 17.84 -34.40
N ILE A 28 -18.76 19.15 -34.46
CA ILE A 28 -17.94 19.83 -33.45
C ILE A 28 -18.62 19.79 -32.08
N ALA A 29 -19.94 20.02 -32.01
CA ALA A 29 -20.70 20.00 -30.77
C ALA A 29 -20.72 18.60 -30.13
N GLY A 30 -20.84 17.55 -30.94
CA GLY A 30 -20.78 16.16 -30.48
C GLY A 30 -19.43 15.79 -29.87
N GLU A 31 -18.33 16.14 -30.54
CA GLU A 31 -16.98 15.92 -30.00
C GLU A 31 -16.73 16.73 -28.72
N GLY A 32 -17.20 17.98 -28.68
CA GLY A 32 -17.08 18.85 -27.51
C GLY A 32 -17.85 18.32 -26.28
N ASP A 33 -19.05 17.76 -26.48
CA ASP A 33 -19.82 17.13 -25.40
C ASP A 33 -19.09 15.89 -24.85
N LEU A 34 -18.52 15.07 -25.73
CA LEU A 34 -17.74 13.90 -25.34
C LEU A 34 -16.56 14.30 -24.43
N LEU A 35 -15.73 15.26 -24.88
CA LEU A 35 -14.58 15.75 -24.12
C LEU A 35 -14.97 16.42 -22.79
N THR A 36 -16.17 16.98 -22.70
CA THR A 36 -16.67 17.61 -21.46
C THR A 36 -17.17 16.56 -20.46
N ARG A 37 -17.73 15.45 -20.94
CA ARG A 37 -18.31 14.37 -20.12
C ARG A 37 -17.26 13.37 -19.66
N GLU A 38 -16.34 13.00 -20.54
CA GLU A 38 -15.28 12.03 -20.26
C GLU A 38 -14.15 12.69 -19.47
N ARG A 39 -14.24 12.59 -18.14
CA ARG A 39 -13.23 13.12 -17.23
C ARG A 39 -12.56 11.98 -16.48
N LEU A 40 -11.28 12.14 -16.14
CA LEU A 40 -10.53 11.14 -15.36
C LEU A 40 -11.25 10.77 -14.05
N CYS A 41 -11.90 11.75 -13.41
CA CYS A 41 -12.67 11.54 -12.18
C CYS A 41 -13.90 10.63 -12.34
N CYS A 42 -14.30 10.27 -13.56
CA CYS A 42 -15.45 9.40 -13.83
C CYS A 42 -15.14 7.90 -13.70
N GLY A 43 -13.91 7.51 -13.32
CA GLY A 43 -13.59 6.11 -13.06
C GLY A 43 -12.13 5.71 -13.27
N LEU A 44 -11.21 6.66 -13.55
CA LEU A 44 -9.80 6.36 -13.81
C LEU A 44 -8.91 6.88 -12.67
N SER A 45 -7.91 6.09 -12.28
CA SER A 45 -6.90 6.47 -11.27
C SER A 45 -5.50 6.40 -11.85
N MET A 46 -4.83 7.55 -11.95
CA MET A 46 -3.42 7.58 -12.39
C MET A 46 -2.45 7.03 -11.34
N PHE A 47 -2.83 7.06 -10.05
CA PHE A 47 -1.95 6.67 -8.97
C PHE A 47 -1.66 5.16 -8.98
N GLU A 48 -2.65 4.34 -9.32
CA GLU A 48 -2.47 2.90 -9.53
C GLU A 48 -1.47 2.62 -10.66
N VAL A 49 -1.60 3.32 -11.79
CA VAL A 49 -0.70 3.17 -12.94
C VAL A 49 0.75 3.50 -12.55
N VAL A 50 0.95 4.57 -11.78
CA VAL A 50 2.29 4.95 -11.30
C VAL A 50 2.86 3.87 -10.38
N LEU A 51 2.09 3.36 -9.42
CA LEU A 51 2.54 2.31 -8.51
C LEU A 51 2.87 1.00 -9.24
N SER A 52 2.07 0.62 -10.23
CA SER A 52 2.32 -0.55 -11.08
C SER A 52 3.62 -0.41 -11.88
N ARG A 53 3.92 0.77 -12.42
CA ARG A 53 5.21 1.04 -13.07
C ARG A 53 6.39 0.99 -12.11
N ILE A 54 6.23 1.51 -10.89
CA ILE A 54 7.30 1.41 -9.88
C ILE A 54 7.59 -0.05 -9.53
N ARG A 55 6.57 -0.91 -9.49
CA ARG A 55 6.75 -2.36 -9.26
C ARG A 55 7.67 -3.00 -10.31
N GLU A 56 7.65 -2.52 -11.56
CA GLU A 56 8.53 -3.02 -12.63
C GLU A 56 10.01 -2.67 -12.39
N TYR A 57 10.31 -1.63 -11.60
CA TYR A 57 11.69 -1.22 -11.28
C TYR A 57 12.29 -1.97 -10.08
N ILE A 58 11.53 -2.85 -9.43
CA ILE A 58 11.93 -3.62 -8.24
C ILE A 58 11.86 -5.13 -8.51
N ASP A 59 12.39 -5.54 -9.67
CA ASP A 59 12.42 -6.92 -10.15
C ASP A 59 13.62 -7.72 -9.63
N ASP A 60 14.70 -7.04 -9.20
CA ASP A 60 15.92 -7.67 -8.70
C ASP A 60 15.63 -8.67 -7.55
N PRO A 61 16.15 -9.91 -7.61
CA PRO A 61 15.96 -10.91 -6.56
C PRO A 61 16.36 -10.45 -5.16
N LEU A 62 17.27 -9.48 -5.04
CA LEU A 62 17.70 -8.88 -3.78
C LEU A 62 16.52 -8.37 -2.94
N TRP A 63 15.48 -7.82 -3.56
CA TRP A 63 14.31 -7.28 -2.85
C TRP A 63 13.50 -8.36 -2.10
N LYS A 64 13.51 -9.59 -2.63
CA LYS A 64 12.73 -10.73 -2.15
C LYS A 64 13.55 -11.71 -1.32
N GLY A 65 14.88 -11.64 -1.41
CA GLY A 65 15.77 -12.53 -0.68
C GLY A 65 15.71 -13.97 -1.17
N GLN A 66 16.33 -14.86 -0.38
CA GLN A 66 16.35 -16.28 -0.67
C GLN A 66 15.01 -16.95 -0.32
N PRO A 67 14.63 -18.03 -1.04
CA PRO A 67 13.47 -18.83 -0.68
C PRO A 67 13.57 -19.38 0.75
N PRO A 68 12.42 -19.49 1.45
CA PRO A 68 12.43 -19.90 2.85
C PRO A 68 12.73 -21.38 3.04
N ALA A 69 13.61 -21.68 4.00
CA ALA A 69 14.03 -23.04 4.33
C ALA A 69 12.86 -23.93 4.80
N ASN A 70 11.87 -23.33 5.49
CA ASN A 70 10.66 -24.02 5.93
C ASN A 70 9.61 -24.23 4.82
N GLY A 71 9.88 -23.74 3.60
CA GLY A 71 8.97 -23.85 2.47
C GLY A 71 7.74 -22.93 2.52
N VAL A 72 7.61 -22.07 3.54
CA VAL A 72 6.45 -21.18 3.77
C VAL A 72 6.87 -19.71 3.68
N MET A 73 7.69 -19.23 4.61
CA MET A 73 8.15 -17.83 4.69
C MET A 73 9.40 -17.71 5.58
N ASN A 74 10.22 -16.70 5.31
CA ASN A 74 11.39 -16.38 6.13
C ASN A 74 10.90 -15.82 7.48
N ILE A 75 11.46 -16.32 8.57
CA ILE A 75 11.07 -15.91 9.93
C ILE A 75 12.25 -15.22 10.57
N ASP A 76 13.39 -15.87 10.77
CA ASP A 76 14.53 -15.26 11.46
C ASP A 76 15.52 -14.62 10.47
N GLU A 77 15.45 -15.02 9.21
CA GLU A 77 16.31 -14.53 8.14
C GLU A 77 16.01 -13.06 7.81
N CYS A 78 17.08 -12.26 7.74
CA CYS A 78 17.01 -10.84 7.40
C CYS A 78 17.35 -10.60 5.91
N THR A 79 16.70 -11.34 5.02
CA THR A 79 16.99 -11.34 3.56
C THR A 79 15.98 -10.58 2.71
N GLU A 80 14.83 -10.20 3.28
CA GLU A 80 13.77 -9.46 2.58
C GLU A 80 13.85 -7.94 2.88
N PHE A 81 13.39 -7.10 1.95
CA PHE A 81 13.41 -5.63 2.13
C PHE A 81 12.72 -5.16 3.41
N HIS A 82 11.57 -5.74 3.78
CA HIS A 82 10.87 -5.33 5.02
C HIS A 82 11.70 -5.53 6.29
N ARG A 83 12.67 -6.45 6.28
CA ARG A 83 13.61 -6.65 7.39
C ARG A 83 14.62 -5.52 7.49
N LEU A 84 15.16 -5.08 6.35
CA LEU A 84 15.97 -3.86 6.29
C LEU A 84 15.16 -2.64 6.76
N TRP A 85 13.91 -2.51 6.29
CA TRP A 85 13.04 -1.42 6.72
C TRP A 85 12.75 -1.46 8.23
N SER A 86 12.57 -2.65 8.81
CA SER A 86 12.40 -2.81 10.26
C SER A 86 13.60 -2.30 11.05
N ALA A 87 14.82 -2.50 10.54
CA ALA A 87 16.05 -1.97 11.13
C ALA A 87 16.14 -0.44 10.99
N ILE A 88 15.80 0.11 9.82
CA ILE A 88 15.72 1.56 9.61
C ILE A 88 14.68 2.19 10.54
N GLN A 89 13.51 1.56 10.69
CA GLN A 89 12.46 1.98 11.60
C GLN A 89 12.91 1.98 13.05
N PHE A 90 13.62 0.93 13.47
CA PHE A 90 14.21 0.89 14.79
C PHE A 90 15.09 2.11 15.04
N VAL A 91 15.96 2.48 14.09
CA VAL A 91 16.85 3.63 14.21
C VAL A 91 16.08 4.95 14.34
N PHE A 92 15.13 5.23 13.44
CA PHE A 92 14.42 6.52 13.50
C PHE A 92 13.41 6.62 14.65
N CYS A 93 13.07 5.50 15.29
CA CYS A 93 12.26 5.48 16.52
C CYS A 93 13.09 5.76 17.78
N ILE A 94 14.43 5.72 17.71
CA ILE A 94 15.29 6.10 18.83
C ILE A 94 15.08 7.60 19.13
N PRO A 95 14.75 7.97 20.37
CA PRO A 95 14.66 9.37 20.78
C PRO A 95 16.02 10.06 20.68
N VAL A 96 16.06 11.24 20.07
CA VAL A 96 17.25 12.10 19.99
C VAL A 96 17.27 13.11 21.16
N GLY A 97 18.40 13.78 21.36
CA GLY A 97 18.51 14.84 22.37
C GLY A 97 17.70 16.09 22.03
N ASP A 98 17.45 16.94 23.02
CA ASP A 98 16.54 18.11 22.88
C ASP A 98 17.01 19.15 21.84
N ASN A 99 18.28 19.13 21.44
CA ASN A 99 18.87 20.04 20.44
C ASN A 99 19.24 19.34 19.11
N GLU A 100 18.72 18.14 18.89
CA GLU A 100 18.96 17.35 17.67
C GLU A 100 17.69 17.26 16.84
N PHE A 101 17.85 17.28 15.51
CA PHE A 101 16.71 17.11 14.61
C PHE A 101 16.25 15.66 14.53
N THR A 102 14.95 15.46 14.61
CA THR A 102 14.27 14.18 14.40
C THR A 102 14.14 13.85 12.91
N ILE A 103 13.86 12.57 12.58
CA ILE A 103 13.70 12.16 11.19
C ILE A 103 12.51 12.86 10.52
N GLU A 104 11.43 13.07 11.28
CA GLU A 104 10.21 13.70 10.81
C GLU A 104 10.39 15.19 10.54
N GLU A 105 11.33 15.87 11.21
CA GLU A 105 11.71 17.25 10.91
C GLU A 105 12.58 17.35 9.65
N LEU A 106 13.43 16.34 9.39
CA LEU A 106 14.36 16.35 8.26
C LEU A 106 13.72 15.88 6.95
N TYR A 107 12.87 14.85 7.00
CA TYR A 107 12.34 14.17 5.82
C TYR A 107 10.81 14.14 5.72
N GLY A 108 10.11 14.61 6.77
CA GLY A 108 8.65 14.53 6.85
C GLY A 108 8.14 13.09 6.74
N GLU A 109 6.96 12.92 6.15
CA GLU A 109 6.36 11.59 5.94
C GLU A 109 6.84 10.92 4.66
N GLY A 110 7.58 11.63 3.80
CA GLY A 110 8.02 11.12 2.48
C GLY A 110 8.88 9.86 2.60
N LEU A 111 9.72 9.78 3.64
CA LEU A 111 10.50 8.59 3.96
C LEU A 111 9.60 7.38 4.21
N ASN A 112 8.57 7.52 5.05
CA ASN A 112 7.62 6.45 5.35
C ASN A 112 6.79 6.07 4.12
N TRP A 113 6.35 7.04 3.32
CA TRP A 113 5.65 6.77 2.06
C TRP A 113 6.48 5.93 1.10
N ALA A 114 7.78 6.23 0.97
CA ALA A 114 8.69 5.45 0.13
C ALA A 114 8.88 4.01 0.66
N GLY A 115 9.20 3.86 1.94
CA GLY A 115 9.42 2.53 2.54
C GLY A 115 8.16 1.66 2.53
N CYS A 116 7.02 2.23 2.91
CA CYS A 116 5.74 1.52 2.87
C CYS A 116 5.32 1.17 1.44
N ALA A 117 5.54 2.05 0.46
CA ALA A 117 5.26 1.75 -0.95
C ALA A 117 6.07 0.53 -1.42
N LEU A 118 7.38 0.50 -1.15
CA LEU A 118 8.21 -0.65 -1.51
C LEU A 118 7.74 -1.95 -0.83
N ILE A 119 7.42 -1.90 0.47
CA ILE A 119 6.89 -3.06 1.21
C ILE A 119 5.59 -3.60 0.58
N VAL A 120 4.67 -2.71 0.19
CA VAL A 120 3.40 -3.11 -0.44
C VAL A 120 3.63 -3.65 -1.85
N LEU A 121 4.45 -2.98 -2.66
CA LEU A 121 4.71 -3.40 -4.04
C LEU A 121 5.43 -4.76 -4.11
N LEU A 122 6.25 -5.09 -3.12
CA LEU A 122 6.91 -6.38 -2.94
C LEU A 122 6.02 -7.44 -2.26
N SER A 123 4.78 -7.10 -1.89
CA SER A 123 3.86 -7.99 -1.17
C SER A 123 4.40 -8.50 0.17
N GLN A 124 5.14 -7.65 0.89
CA GLN A 124 5.80 -7.98 2.16
C GLN A 124 5.08 -7.39 3.40
N GLN A 125 4.02 -6.60 3.23
CA GLN A 125 3.35 -5.89 4.33
C GLN A 125 2.92 -6.80 5.49
N ARG A 126 2.23 -7.91 5.21
CA ARG A 126 1.76 -8.80 6.29
C ARG A 126 2.92 -9.40 7.10
N ARG A 127 4.05 -9.70 6.44
CA ARG A 127 5.27 -10.18 7.11
C ARG A 127 5.92 -9.08 7.93
N PHE A 128 6.01 -7.87 7.39
CA PHE A 128 6.47 -6.69 8.11
C PHE A 128 5.68 -6.47 9.41
N GLU A 129 4.35 -6.42 9.33
CA GLU A 129 3.49 -6.18 10.50
C GLU A 129 3.64 -7.25 11.59
N ALA A 130 3.90 -8.50 11.18
CA ALA A 130 4.09 -9.61 12.10
C ALA A 130 5.48 -9.63 12.74
N LEU A 131 6.51 -9.22 11.99
CA LEU A 131 7.92 -9.49 12.31
C LEU A 131 8.76 -8.24 12.62
N ASP A 132 8.22 -7.03 12.46
CA ASP A 132 8.94 -5.79 12.74
C ASP A 132 9.44 -5.71 14.20
N PHE A 133 10.71 -5.33 14.35
CA PHE A 133 11.39 -5.29 15.64
C PHE A 133 10.76 -4.27 16.59
N SER A 134 10.41 -3.10 16.07
CA SER A 134 9.84 -2.01 16.86
C SER A 134 8.43 -2.36 17.34
N TYR A 135 7.61 -2.95 16.48
CA TYR A 135 6.26 -3.40 16.81
C TYR A 135 6.29 -4.50 17.87
N HIS A 136 7.29 -5.39 17.81
CA HIS A 136 7.49 -6.39 18.85
C HIS A 136 7.85 -5.76 20.21
N ILE A 137 8.79 -4.80 20.24
CA ILE A 137 9.16 -4.06 21.46
C ILE A 137 7.94 -3.37 22.07
N LEU A 138 7.16 -2.65 21.26
CA LEU A 138 5.93 -2.00 21.71
C LEU A 138 4.91 -3.00 22.28
N LYS A 139 4.78 -4.18 21.65
CA LYS A 139 3.85 -5.22 22.09
C LYS A 139 4.24 -5.79 23.45
N VAL A 140 5.53 -6.08 23.67
CA VAL A 140 6.04 -6.58 24.96
C VAL A 140 5.92 -5.51 26.04
N ASN A 141 6.32 -4.27 25.73
CA ASN A 141 6.25 -3.17 26.69
C ASN A 141 4.81 -2.87 27.16
N ARG A 142 3.80 -3.06 26.31
CA ARG A 142 2.39 -2.92 26.72
C ARG A 142 1.94 -3.94 27.76
N VAL A 143 2.64 -5.07 27.88
CA VAL A 143 2.32 -6.13 28.82
C VAL A 143 3.08 -5.92 30.13
N ASP A 144 4.40 -5.70 30.06
CA ASP A 144 5.23 -5.58 31.26
C ASP A 144 5.30 -4.15 31.84
N MET A 145 4.96 -3.15 31.04
CA MET A 145 4.96 -1.72 31.38
C MET A 145 6.28 -1.22 31.98
N LYS A 146 7.40 -1.87 31.64
CA LYS A 146 8.72 -1.47 32.12
C LYS A 146 9.14 -0.13 31.53
N ASP A 147 9.78 0.68 32.34
CA ASP A 147 10.39 1.94 31.91
C ASP A 147 11.82 2.00 32.44
N GLU A 148 12.74 1.56 31.60
CA GLU A 148 14.16 1.46 31.91
C GLU A 148 14.96 2.25 30.88
N ASN A 149 16.13 2.71 31.29
CA ASN A 149 17.10 3.27 30.36
C ASN A 149 18.03 2.15 29.88
N VAL A 150 17.87 1.75 28.62
CA VAL A 150 18.66 0.68 28.00
C VAL A 150 19.65 1.29 27.01
N LYS A 151 20.94 1.22 27.33
CA LYS A 151 22.02 1.78 26.48
C LYS A 151 21.85 3.27 26.14
N GLY A 152 21.33 4.07 27.07
CA GLY A 152 21.07 5.49 26.86
C GLY A 152 19.71 5.79 26.22
N ILE A 153 18.94 4.77 25.85
CA ILE A 153 17.61 4.90 25.25
C ILE A 153 16.56 4.77 26.35
N GLN A 154 15.78 5.84 26.55
CA GLN A 154 14.62 5.84 27.44
C GLN A 154 13.49 5.01 26.81
N LEU A 155 13.21 3.83 27.39
CA LEU A 155 12.27 2.87 26.80
C LEU A 155 10.88 3.48 26.59
N LYS A 156 10.36 4.22 27.57
CA LYS A 156 9.04 4.87 27.44
C LYS A 156 8.96 5.84 26.26
N LYS A 157 9.97 6.70 26.10
CA LYS A 157 10.03 7.64 24.96
C LYS A 157 10.12 6.89 23.63
N MET A 158 10.89 5.80 23.57
CA MET A 158 11.03 4.99 22.36
C MET A 158 9.71 4.33 21.96
N VAL A 159 9.00 3.65 22.88
CA VAL A 159 7.73 2.98 22.55
C VAL A 159 6.63 3.96 22.15
N ASP A 160 6.63 5.16 22.74
CA ASP A 160 5.69 6.22 22.37
C ASP A 160 5.98 6.72 20.94
N ARG A 161 7.26 6.84 20.53
CA ARG A 161 7.66 7.11 19.14
C ARG A 161 7.27 5.97 18.19
N ILE A 162 7.57 4.72 18.54
CA ILE A 162 7.20 3.54 17.76
C ILE A 162 5.69 3.53 17.48
N ARG A 163 4.86 3.83 18.49
CA ARG A 163 3.41 3.87 18.32
C ARG A 163 2.97 4.93 17.30
N LYS A 164 3.60 6.10 17.27
CA LYS A 164 3.29 7.14 16.28
C LYS A 164 3.60 6.66 14.86
N PHE A 165 4.79 6.11 14.63
CA PHE A 165 5.17 5.58 13.31
C PHE A 165 4.33 4.36 12.91
N GLN A 166 3.93 3.51 13.87
CA GLN A 166 3.00 2.42 13.59
C GLN A 166 1.65 2.93 13.07
N ILE A 167 1.11 4.00 13.64
CA ILE A 167 -0.15 4.61 13.17
C ILE A 167 0.04 5.18 11.77
N LEU A 168 1.13 5.92 11.54
CA LEU A 168 1.45 6.49 10.23
C LEU A 168 1.59 5.41 9.14
N ASN A 169 2.39 4.38 9.39
CA ASN A 169 2.59 3.27 8.45
C ASN A 169 1.26 2.58 8.13
N ASN A 170 0.40 2.33 9.13
CA ASN A 170 -0.90 1.71 8.91
C ASN A 170 -1.81 2.58 8.03
N GLN A 171 -1.78 3.90 8.20
CA GLN A 171 -2.53 4.82 7.34
C GLN A 171 -2.00 4.79 5.91
N ILE A 172 -0.68 4.83 5.72
CA ILE A 172 -0.04 4.76 4.40
C ILE A 172 -0.39 3.44 3.71
N PHE A 173 -0.25 2.31 4.42
CA PHE A 173 -0.63 1.00 3.88
C PHE A 173 -2.10 0.93 3.48
N ALA A 174 -3.01 1.47 4.30
CA ALA A 174 -4.43 1.51 3.96
C ALA A 174 -4.70 2.31 2.67
N VAL A 175 -4.02 3.43 2.47
CA VAL A 175 -4.14 4.22 1.24
C VAL A 175 -3.57 3.47 0.04
N LEU A 176 -2.35 2.94 0.14
CA LEU A 176 -1.72 2.20 -0.96
C LEU A 176 -2.55 1.00 -1.40
N ASN A 177 -3.03 0.20 -0.44
CA ASN A 177 -3.87 -0.97 -0.70
C ASN A 177 -5.21 -0.59 -1.34
N LYS A 178 -5.82 0.54 -0.95
CA LYS A 178 -7.06 1.02 -1.58
C LYS A 178 -6.88 1.26 -3.09
N TYR A 179 -5.74 1.79 -3.50
CA TYR A 179 -5.45 2.08 -4.91
C TYR A 179 -4.88 0.89 -5.68
N LEU A 180 -4.23 -0.06 -5.02
CA LEU A 180 -3.69 -1.26 -5.67
C LEU A 180 -4.70 -2.40 -5.79
N HIS A 181 -5.70 -2.46 -4.91
CA HIS A 181 -6.74 -3.50 -4.93
C HIS A 181 -8.03 -3.07 -5.65
N THR A 182 -8.04 -1.92 -6.32
CA THR A 182 -9.25 -1.42 -7.00
C THR A 182 -9.66 -2.31 -8.20
N ASN A 183 -8.73 -3.13 -8.72
CA ASN A 183 -8.97 -4.09 -9.81
C ASN A 183 -8.93 -5.58 -9.40
N ASP A 184 -8.51 -5.91 -8.17
CA ASP A 184 -8.33 -7.31 -7.69
C ASP A 184 -9.55 -7.87 -6.93
N ALA A 185 -10.59 -7.07 -6.69
CA ALA A 185 -11.63 -7.40 -5.72
C ALA A 185 -12.53 -8.59 -6.09
N ASP A 186 -12.52 -9.08 -7.34
CA ASP A 186 -13.49 -10.09 -7.81
C ASP A 186 -12.91 -11.41 -8.34
N SER A 187 -11.58 -11.67 -8.37
CA SER A 187 -11.10 -12.90 -9.02
C SER A 187 -9.64 -13.31 -8.75
N MET A 188 -9.26 -13.55 -7.50
CA MET A 188 -8.15 -14.49 -7.23
C MET A 188 -8.74 -15.87 -6.95
N PRO A 189 -8.93 -16.73 -7.97
CA PRO A 189 -9.39 -18.09 -7.74
C PRO A 189 -8.41 -18.82 -6.83
N VAL A 190 -8.93 -19.71 -5.97
CA VAL A 190 -8.19 -20.49 -4.95
C VAL A 190 -6.95 -21.20 -5.52
N GLU A 191 -6.94 -21.46 -6.82
CA GLU A 191 -5.82 -21.99 -7.60
C GLU A 191 -4.51 -21.16 -7.50
N HIS A 192 -4.57 -19.89 -7.13
CA HIS A 192 -3.39 -19.04 -6.92
C HIS A 192 -2.85 -19.08 -5.48
N VAL A 193 -3.47 -19.85 -4.58
CA VAL A 193 -2.99 -20.04 -3.21
C VAL A 193 -2.15 -21.31 -3.13
N ARG A 194 -0.94 -21.19 -2.58
CA ARG A 194 -0.06 -22.34 -2.38
C ARG A 194 -0.65 -23.29 -1.32
N CYS A 195 -0.98 -24.51 -1.73
CA CYS A 195 -1.43 -25.58 -0.84
C CYS A 195 -0.26 -26.39 -0.27
N PHE A 196 -0.44 -26.93 0.93
CA PHE A 196 0.50 -27.85 1.57
C PHE A 196 -0.14 -29.23 1.69
N GLN A 197 0.63 -30.27 1.35
CA GLN A 197 0.15 -31.64 1.42
C GLN A 197 0.08 -32.11 2.89
N PRO A 198 -0.97 -32.85 3.28
CA PRO A 198 -1.02 -33.46 4.60
C PRO A 198 0.06 -34.56 4.73
N PRO A 199 0.41 -34.98 5.96
CA PRO A 199 1.32 -36.09 6.17
C PRO A 199 0.82 -37.36 5.46
N ILE A 200 1.67 -37.97 4.62
CA ILE A 200 1.36 -39.22 3.92
C ILE A 200 1.81 -40.39 4.79
N HIS A 201 0.91 -41.34 5.03
CA HIS A 201 1.23 -42.56 5.76
C HIS A 201 2.24 -43.42 4.97
N GLN A 202 3.27 -43.95 5.64
CA GLN A 202 4.38 -44.66 4.98
C GLN A 202 3.94 -45.82 4.08
N SER A 203 2.83 -46.49 4.41
CA SER A 203 2.27 -47.57 3.59
C SER A 203 1.80 -47.14 2.20
N LEU A 204 1.47 -45.86 2.02
CA LEU A 204 1.04 -45.28 0.75
C LEU A 204 2.21 -44.59 0.02
N ALA A 205 3.31 -44.30 0.72
CA ALA A 205 4.47 -43.60 0.18
C ALA A 205 5.32 -44.49 -0.76
N THR A 206 5.25 -45.81 -0.62
CA THR A 206 6.01 -46.77 -1.45
C THR A 206 5.35 -47.07 -2.80
N THR A 207 4.14 -46.56 -3.05
CA THR A 207 3.34 -46.83 -4.26
C THR A 207 3.29 -45.62 -5.21
N ILE A 208 4.07 -44.57 -4.94
CA ILE A 208 4.22 -43.36 -5.77
C ILE A 208 5.63 -43.31 -6.34
#